data_AF-A0A2G8L6L6-F1
#
_entry.id   AF-A0A2G8L6L6-F1
#
_cell.length_a   1.000
_cell.length_b   1.000
_cell.length_c   1.000
_cell.angle_alpha   90.00
_cell.angle_beta   90.00
_cell.angle_gamma   90.00
#
_symmetry.space_group_name_H-M   'P 1'
#
loop_
_entity.id
_entity.type
_entity.pdbx_description
1 polymer ?
#
loop_
_entity_poly.entity_id
_entity_poly.type
_entity_poly.pdbx_seq_one_letter_code
_entity_poly.pdbx_strand_id
1 'polypeptide(L)'
;MVPRRILNKFYKISIIKPKEGEDPNRPPTALEFLNAYAYNKGFMTQKGVPNARRVSLLVLKDFVNGRLLYRKPPPGISDEEFDAVCEPVVKDGYEESRPNRPTITEEGTQQKHMTSESLDATFFEEGKTAAHSKGTVGSQGLKKVGGYVVYTDNDGVRTTREKTWKKHGNRNKKEKLRRTYKHLDVK
;
A
#
# COMPACT_ATOMS: atom_id res chain seq x y z
N MET A 1 9.95 16.32 24.73
CA MET A 1 9.52 15.00 24.16
C MET A 1 10.76 14.18 23.79
N VAL A 2 10.69 12.84 23.64
CA VAL A 2 11.88 12.07 23.20
C VAL A 2 12.05 12.17 21.67
N PRO A 3 13.21 12.59 21.15
CA PRO A 3 13.45 12.72 19.70
C PRO A 3 13.36 11.39 18.92
N ARG A 4 12.89 11.47 17.66
CA ARG A 4 12.79 10.31 16.73
C ARG A 4 14.11 9.56 16.58
N ARG A 5 15.22 10.29 16.49
CA ARG A 5 16.58 9.75 16.34
C ARG A 5 16.94 8.79 17.49
N ILE A 6 16.63 9.19 18.72
CA ILE A 6 16.92 8.40 19.92
C ILE A 6 16.09 7.12 19.93
N LEU A 7 14.79 7.21 19.63
CA LEU A 7 13.89 6.04 19.58
C LEU A 7 14.33 5.03 18.50
N ASN A 8 14.69 5.51 17.30
CA ASN A 8 15.18 4.67 16.20
C ASN A 8 16.46 3.93 16.61
N LYS A 9 17.43 4.65 17.19
CA LYS A 9 18.71 4.08 17.64
C LYS A 9 18.52 3.07 18.77
N PHE A 10 17.74 3.42 19.79
CA PHE A 10 17.56 2.60 20.99
C PHE A 10 16.79 1.31 20.70
N TYR A 11 15.66 1.41 20.01
CA TYR A 11 14.82 0.24 19.70
C TYR A 11 15.21 -0.46 18.39
N LYS A 12 16.21 0.05 17.66
CA LYS A 12 16.66 -0.46 16.35
C LYS A 12 15.50 -0.59 15.37
N ILE A 13 14.67 0.45 15.31
CA ILE A 13 13.51 0.54 14.44
C ILE A 13 13.62 1.74 13.52
N SER A 14 12.89 1.70 12.41
CA SER A 14 12.70 2.85 11.53
C SER A 14 11.24 3.30 11.67
N ILE A 15 11.02 4.41 12.37
CA ILE A 15 9.71 5.06 12.44
C ILE A 15 9.46 5.78 11.10
N ILE A 16 8.25 5.61 10.56
CA ILE A 16 7.83 6.25 9.29
C ILE A 16 7.95 7.77 9.42
N LYS A 17 8.46 8.41 8.36
CA LYS A 17 8.50 9.87 8.24
C LYS A 17 7.08 10.41 7.99
N PRO A 18 6.78 11.66 8.38
CA PRO A 18 5.49 12.29 8.08
C PRO A 18 5.18 12.24 6.58
N LYS A 19 3.89 12.18 6.23
CA LYS A 19 3.45 12.11 4.83
C LYS A 19 3.75 13.42 4.08
N GLU A 20 3.84 13.33 2.76
CA GLU A 20 3.92 14.46 1.83
C GLU A 20 2.67 15.35 2.03
N GLY A 21 2.80 16.47 2.73
CA GLY A 21 1.69 17.37 3.11
C GLY A 21 1.62 17.70 4.61
N GLU A 22 2.32 16.93 5.46
CA GLU A 22 2.52 17.27 6.88
C GLU A 22 3.88 17.94 7.11
N ASP A 23 4.06 18.59 8.26
CA ASP A 23 5.34 19.19 8.63
C ASP A 23 6.43 18.11 8.76
N PRO A 24 7.53 18.18 7.99
CA PRO A 24 8.61 17.20 8.03
C PRO A 24 9.30 17.12 9.39
N ASN A 25 9.30 18.21 10.16
CA ASN A 25 9.96 18.28 11.47
C ASN A 25 9.05 17.86 12.62
N ARG A 26 7.82 17.44 12.34
CA ARG A 26 6.87 16.99 13.36
C ARG A 26 7.45 15.80 14.17
N PRO A 27 7.29 15.80 15.50
CA PRO A 27 7.67 14.66 16.32
C PRO A 27 6.85 13.40 15.95
N PRO A 28 7.42 12.19 16.15
CA PRO A 28 6.74 10.95 15.79
C PRO A 28 5.48 10.75 16.64
N THR A 29 4.40 10.28 16.01
CA THR A 29 3.17 9.97 16.74
C THR A 29 3.36 8.67 17.52
N ALA A 30 2.75 8.56 18.71
CA ALA A 30 2.85 7.37 19.55
C ALA A 30 2.44 6.08 18.80
N LEU A 31 1.40 6.15 17.97
CA LEU A 31 0.92 5.03 17.18
C LEU A 31 1.95 4.56 16.13
N GLU A 32 2.59 5.49 15.42
CA GLU A 32 3.62 5.19 14.41
C GLU A 32 4.80 4.45 15.05
N PHE A 33 5.26 4.95 16.20
CA PHE A 33 6.33 4.34 16.96
C PHE A 33 5.96 2.94 17.45
N LEU A 34 4.80 2.79 18.10
CA LEU A 34 4.37 1.52 18.66
C LEU A 34 4.11 0.47 17.58
N ASN A 35 3.54 0.86 16.44
CA ASN A 35 3.34 -0.03 15.31
C ASN A 35 4.68 -0.48 14.72
N ALA A 36 5.62 0.46 14.49
CA ALA A 36 6.96 0.12 14.01
C ALA A 36 7.68 -0.87 14.94
N TYR A 37 7.58 -0.64 16.26
CA TYR A 37 8.20 -1.52 17.25
C TYR A 37 7.51 -2.88 17.36
N ALA A 38 6.18 -2.92 17.30
CA ALA A 38 5.40 -4.16 17.24
C ALA A 38 5.73 -4.99 16.00
N TYR A 39 5.87 -4.36 14.83
CA TYR A 39 6.31 -5.02 13.61
C TYR A 39 7.72 -5.60 13.72
N ASN A 40 8.68 -4.83 14.26
CA ASN A 40 10.05 -5.31 14.41
C ASN A 40 10.13 -6.53 15.35
N LYS A 41 9.34 -6.53 16.42
CA LYS A 41 9.26 -7.64 17.39
C LYS A 41 8.33 -8.79 16.98
N GLY A 42 7.52 -8.63 15.93
CA GLY A 42 6.54 -9.64 15.52
C GLY A 42 5.32 -9.74 16.44
N PHE A 43 5.02 -8.70 17.23
CA PHE A 43 3.82 -8.67 18.06
C PHE A 43 2.59 -8.37 17.21
N MET A 44 1.93 -9.42 16.75
CA MET A 44 0.72 -9.35 15.92
C MET A 44 -0.52 -9.80 16.68
N THR A 45 -1.67 -9.28 16.27
CA THR A 45 -3.00 -9.76 16.67
C THR A 45 -3.40 -10.95 15.80
N GLN A 46 -4.47 -11.65 16.16
CA GLN A 46 -5.01 -12.77 15.36
C GLN A 46 -5.36 -12.35 13.91
N LYS A 47 -5.67 -11.08 13.69
CA LYS A 47 -5.97 -10.51 12.35
C LYS A 47 -4.71 -10.14 11.56
N GLY A 48 -3.51 -10.37 12.10
CA GLY A 48 -2.25 -9.97 11.47
C GLY A 48 -1.88 -8.49 11.61
N VAL A 49 -2.65 -7.71 12.37
CA VAL A 49 -2.39 -6.29 12.66
C VAL A 49 -1.44 -6.19 13.87
N PRO A 50 -0.48 -5.25 13.90
CA PRO A 50 0.40 -5.03 15.04
C PRO A 50 -0.36 -4.75 16.33
N ASN A 51 0.11 -5.35 17.41
CA ASN A 51 -0.49 -5.17 18.71
C ASN A 51 0.20 -4.05 19.49
N ALA A 52 -0.19 -2.80 19.23
CA ALA A 52 0.36 -1.62 19.91
C ALA A 52 0.19 -1.66 21.44
N ARG A 53 -0.92 -2.23 21.95
CA ARG A 53 -1.20 -2.32 23.40
C ARG A 53 -0.20 -3.21 24.12
N ARG A 54 0.18 -4.34 23.52
CA ARG A 54 1.18 -5.25 24.11
C ARG A 54 2.55 -4.59 24.17
N VAL A 55 2.87 -3.83 23.12
CA VAL A 55 4.17 -3.17 22.97
C VAL A 55 4.30 -1.94 23.85
N SER A 56 3.24 -1.16 24.02
CA SER A 56 3.27 0.03 24.88
C SER A 56 3.68 -0.33 26.31
N LEU A 57 3.16 -1.42 26.87
CA LEU A 57 3.53 -1.88 28.21
C LEU A 57 5.03 -2.19 28.35
N LEU A 58 5.65 -2.76 27.32
CA LEU A 58 7.08 -3.04 27.31
C LEU A 58 7.90 -1.74 27.28
N VAL A 59 7.49 -0.79 26.45
CA VAL A 59 8.14 0.52 26.36
C VAL A 59 8.00 1.29 27.68
N LEU A 60 6.81 1.30 28.27
CA LEU A 60 6.57 1.96 29.56
C LEU A 60 7.42 1.32 30.67
N LYS A 61 7.53 -0.01 30.68
CA LYS A 61 8.41 -0.72 31.60
C LYS A 61 9.88 -0.32 31.42
N ASP A 62 10.34 -0.20 30.18
CA ASP A 62 11.70 0.24 29.88
C ASP A 62 11.95 1.69 30.30
N PHE A 63 10.94 2.56 30.18
CA PHE A 63 10.99 3.93 30.65
C PHE A 63 11.10 4.02 32.17
N VAL A 64 10.23 3.31 32.91
CA VAL A 64 10.24 3.31 34.38
C VAL A 64 11.52 2.69 34.95
N ASN A 65 12.04 1.64 34.30
CA ASN A 65 13.29 1.01 34.71
C ASN A 65 14.54 1.84 34.34
N GLY A 66 14.38 3.00 33.69
CA GLY A 66 15.50 3.86 33.27
C GLY A 66 16.30 3.33 32.08
N ARG A 67 15.78 2.33 31.35
CA ARG A 67 16.42 1.87 30.11
C ARG A 67 16.26 2.91 29.00
N LEU A 68 15.09 3.53 28.90
CA LEU A 68 14.84 4.68 28.04
C LEU A 68 14.91 5.95 28.88
N LEU A 69 16.05 6.65 28.82
CA LEU A 69 16.29 7.86 29.61
C LEU A 69 15.62 9.09 28.98
N TYR A 70 14.86 9.84 29.78
CA TYR A 70 14.37 11.16 29.44
C TYR A 70 14.78 12.14 30.54
N ARG A 71 15.42 13.25 30.15
CA ARG A 71 15.78 14.34 31.05
C ARG A 71 14.95 15.56 30.68
N LYS A 72 14.35 16.20 31.68
CA LYS A 72 13.66 17.47 31.51
C LYS A 72 14.69 18.60 31.62
N PRO A 73 14.67 19.61 30.75
CA PRO A 73 15.51 20.79 30.96
C PRO A 73 15.10 21.52 32.24
N PRO A 74 16.05 22.25 32.85
CA PRO A 74 15.71 23.17 33.92
C PRO A 74 14.77 24.28 33.40
N PRO A 75 13.95 24.89 34.27
CA PRO A 75 13.06 25.98 33.87
C PRO A 75 13.89 27.15 33.33
N GLY A 76 13.53 27.66 32.16
CA GLY A 76 14.19 28.81 31.51
C GLY A 76 15.13 28.45 30.35
N ILE A 77 15.37 27.16 30.09
CA ILE A 77 16.14 26.68 28.93
C ILE A 77 15.19 25.93 28.00
N SER A 78 15.33 26.12 26.69
CA SER A 78 14.56 25.37 25.69
C SER A 78 15.01 23.90 25.63
N ASP A 79 14.09 22.99 25.26
CA ASP A 79 14.40 21.56 25.08
C ASP A 79 15.58 21.38 24.09
N GLU A 80 15.63 22.18 23.03
CA GLU A 80 16.62 22.09 21.95
C GLU A 80 18.03 22.49 22.40
N GLU A 81 18.16 23.62 23.12
CA GLU A 81 19.43 24.08 23.68
C GLU A 81 19.98 23.08 24.69
N PHE A 82 19.08 22.51 25.50
CA PHE A 82 19.44 21.57 26.53
C PHE A 82 19.93 20.23 25.96
N ASP A 83 19.25 19.71 24.93
CA ASP A 83 19.63 18.49 24.23
C ASP A 83 20.99 18.64 23.51
N ALA A 84 21.25 19.81 22.92
CA ALA A 84 22.53 20.11 22.27
C ALA A 84 23.74 20.09 23.24
N VAL A 85 23.52 20.47 24.50
CA VAL A 85 24.56 20.46 25.54
C VAL A 85 24.75 19.07 26.14
N CYS A 86 23.67 18.30 26.30
CA CYS A 86 23.72 17.00 26.96
C CYS A 86 24.12 15.84 26.03
N GLU A 87 23.89 15.94 24.72
CA GLU A 87 24.32 14.92 23.77
C GLU A 87 25.60 15.33 23.03
N PRO A 88 26.79 14.87 23.47
CA PRO A 88 27.92 14.83 22.55
C PRO A 88 27.49 13.94 21.39
N VAL A 89 27.61 14.48 20.16
CA VAL A 89 27.23 13.82 18.92
C VAL A 89 28.07 12.55 18.76
N VAL A 90 27.63 11.45 19.35
CA VAL A 90 28.27 10.16 19.12
C VAL A 90 27.90 9.77 17.70
N LYS A 91 28.85 9.99 16.78
CA LYS A 91 28.82 9.53 15.38
C LYS A 91 28.92 8.01 15.34
N ASP A 92 28.00 7.32 16.00
CA ASP A 92 27.87 5.88 15.81
C ASP A 92 27.20 5.68 14.46
N GLY A 93 27.82 4.89 13.59
CA GLY A 93 27.40 4.58 12.22
C GLY A 93 26.07 3.83 12.10
N TYR A 94 25.05 4.22 12.87
CA TYR A 94 23.66 3.94 12.53
C TYR A 94 23.33 4.73 11.27
N GLU A 95 23.75 4.21 10.13
CA GLU A 95 23.09 4.54 8.88
C GLU A 95 21.62 4.20 9.06
N GLU A 96 20.75 5.14 8.69
CA GLU A 96 19.31 4.93 8.62
C GLU A 96 19.11 3.88 7.51
N SER A 97 19.34 2.59 7.84
CA SER A 97 19.38 1.48 6.91
C SER A 97 17.97 1.35 6.37
N ARG A 98 17.71 1.96 5.21
CA ARG A 98 16.40 1.98 4.58
C ARG A 98 15.90 0.54 4.47
N PRO A 99 14.81 0.14 5.12
CA PRO A 99 14.01 -0.87 4.49
C PRO A 99 12.89 -0.11 3.77
N ASN A 100 12.84 -0.26 2.45
CA ASN A 100 11.56 -0.33 1.75
C ASN A 100 10.71 -1.42 2.44
N ARG A 101 10.18 -1.14 3.64
CA ARG A 101 9.32 -2.06 4.38
C ARG A 101 7.90 -1.61 4.05
N PRO A 102 7.09 -2.48 3.42
CA PRO A 102 5.77 -2.11 2.99
C PRO A 102 4.97 -1.59 4.17
N THR A 103 4.36 -0.43 3.98
CA THR A 103 3.43 0.16 4.93
C THR A 103 2.17 -0.67 4.85
N ILE A 104 1.71 -1.20 5.97
CA ILE A 104 0.39 -1.81 6.06
C ILE A 104 -0.57 -0.67 6.37
N THR A 105 -1.39 -0.32 5.39
CA THR A 105 -2.56 0.54 5.60
C THR A 105 -3.54 -0.17 6.54
N GLU A 106 -4.49 0.57 7.11
CA GLU A 106 -5.47 0.08 8.09
C GLU A 106 -6.27 -1.17 7.62
N GLU A 107 -6.21 -1.49 6.32
CA GLU A 107 -6.85 -2.63 5.67
C GLU A 107 -5.95 -3.87 5.46
N GLY A 108 -4.75 -3.92 6.06
CA GLY A 108 -3.92 -5.13 6.03
C GLY A 108 -3.19 -5.40 4.72
N THR A 109 -3.22 -4.47 3.75
CA THR A 109 -2.55 -4.64 2.46
C THR A 109 -1.14 -4.05 2.50
N GLN A 110 -0.14 -4.82 2.08
CA GLN A 110 1.24 -4.37 1.96
C GLN A 110 1.37 -3.43 0.75
N GLN A 111 1.50 -2.12 0.98
CA GLN A 111 1.81 -1.17 -0.08
C GLN A 111 3.28 -0.74 0.04
N LYS A 112 4.03 -0.84 -1.06
CA LYS A 112 5.32 -0.13 -1.17
C LYS A 112 5.02 1.36 -1.21
N HIS A 113 5.78 2.16 -0.48
CA HIS A 113 5.66 3.62 -0.50
C HIS A 113 6.13 4.13 -1.88
N MET A 114 5.19 4.29 -2.81
CA MET A 114 5.43 5.04 -4.05
C MET A 114 5.23 6.52 -3.74
N THR A 115 6.15 7.38 -4.20
CA THR A 115 5.97 8.82 -4.06
C THR A 115 4.76 9.27 -4.85
N SER A 116 4.05 10.28 -4.37
CA SER A 116 2.84 10.80 -5.05
C SER A 116 3.16 11.15 -6.51
N GLU A 117 4.30 11.79 -6.76
CA GLU A 117 4.80 12.16 -8.08
C GLU A 117 4.94 10.96 -9.05
N SER A 118 5.41 9.81 -8.54
CA SER A 118 5.57 8.60 -9.37
C SER A 118 4.22 7.96 -9.72
N LEU A 119 3.25 8.03 -8.79
CA LEU A 119 1.89 7.57 -9.06
C LEU A 119 1.20 8.50 -10.05
N ASP A 120 1.39 9.81 -9.88
CA ASP A 120 0.81 10.84 -10.72
C ASP A 120 1.31 10.73 -12.16
N ALA A 121 2.62 10.52 -12.35
CA ALA A 121 3.20 10.27 -13.66
C ALA A 121 2.57 9.06 -14.35
N THR A 122 2.45 7.91 -13.67
CA THR A 122 1.82 6.72 -14.26
C THR A 122 0.32 6.87 -14.51
N PHE A 123 -0.37 7.73 -13.75
CA PHE A 123 -1.80 7.97 -13.88
C PHE A 123 -2.12 8.95 -15.01
N PHE A 124 -1.30 9.99 -15.16
CA PHE A 124 -1.48 11.04 -16.18
C PHE A 124 -0.66 10.81 -17.45
N GLU A 125 0.22 9.81 -17.50
CA GLU A 125 0.73 9.29 -18.77
C GLU A 125 -0.47 8.90 -19.65
N GLU A 126 -0.50 9.41 -20.90
CA GLU A 126 -1.53 9.12 -21.90
C GLU A 126 -1.46 7.67 -22.43
N GLY A 127 -1.34 6.70 -21.51
CA GLY A 127 -1.51 5.29 -21.79
C GLY A 127 -2.98 5.01 -22.06
N LYS A 128 -3.27 4.35 -23.18
CA LYS A 128 -4.62 3.92 -23.62
C LYS A 128 -5.36 3.21 -22.48
N THR A 129 -6.17 3.94 -21.69
CA THR A 129 -7.02 3.36 -20.65
C THR A 129 -8.22 2.67 -21.31
N ALA A 130 -8.01 1.43 -21.76
CA ALA A 130 -9.09 0.60 -22.29
C ALA A 130 -10.00 0.15 -21.13
N ALA A 131 -11.21 0.71 -21.06
CA ALA A 131 -12.22 0.29 -20.10
C ALA A 131 -12.70 -1.14 -20.39
N HIS A 132 -12.40 -2.09 -19.50
CA HIS A 132 -12.90 -3.46 -19.59
C HIS A 132 -14.23 -3.58 -18.85
N SER A 133 -15.35 -3.66 -19.57
CA SER A 133 -16.67 -3.92 -18.98
C SER A 133 -16.93 -5.43 -18.87
N LYS A 134 -17.41 -5.87 -17.70
CA LYS A 134 -17.80 -7.27 -17.47
C LYS A 134 -19.28 -7.42 -17.79
N GLY A 135 -19.59 -7.95 -18.97
CA GLY A 135 -20.96 -8.22 -19.40
C GLY A 135 -21.02 -9.01 -20.70
N THR A 136 -22.12 -9.74 -20.94
CA THR A 136 -22.37 -10.32 -22.26
C THR A 136 -22.83 -9.20 -23.17
N VAL A 137 -21.94 -8.73 -24.06
CA VAL A 137 -22.33 -7.82 -25.13
C VAL A 137 -23.26 -8.59 -26.07
N GLY A 138 -24.56 -8.36 -25.95
CA GLY A 138 -25.53 -8.81 -26.92
C GLY A 138 -25.22 -8.13 -28.25
N SER A 139 -24.85 -8.91 -29.26
CA SER A 139 -24.70 -8.40 -30.63
C SER A 139 -26.01 -7.75 -31.06
N GLN A 140 -26.00 -6.42 -31.19
CA GLN A 140 -27.12 -5.68 -31.75
C GLN A 140 -27.33 -6.15 -33.19
N GLY A 141 -28.51 -6.66 -33.48
CA GLY A 141 -28.95 -7.01 -34.84
C GLY A 141 -29.67 -8.34 -35.01
N LEU A 142 -29.53 -9.30 -34.08
CA LEU A 142 -30.07 -10.65 -34.29
C LEU A 142 -31.37 -10.92 -33.51
N LYS A 143 -32.52 -10.59 -34.11
CA LYS A 143 -33.82 -11.06 -33.60
C LYS A 143 -33.99 -12.54 -33.92
N LYS A 144 -33.98 -13.40 -32.90
CA LYS A 144 -34.24 -14.84 -33.03
C LYS A 144 -35.74 -15.10 -32.93
N VAL A 145 -36.35 -15.59 -34.00
CA VAL A 145 -37.68 -16.23 -33.96
C VAL A 145 -37.52 -17.65 -34.47
N GLY A 146 -37.89 -18.64 -33.67
CA GLY A 146 -38.04 -20.03 -34.12
C GLY A 146 -36.78 -20.76 -34.61
N GLY A 147 -35.57 -20.44 -34.13
CA GLY A 147 -34.36 -21.24 -34.43
C GLY A 147 -33.76 -21.08 -35.83
N TYR A 148 -34.30 -20.18 -36.66
CA TYR A 148 -33.75 -19.80 -37.96
C TYR A 148 -33.06 -18.43 -37.87
N VAL A 149 -32.06 -18.21 -38.71
CA VAL A 149 -31.53 -16.86 -38.96
C VAL A 149 -32.06 -16.36 -40.28
N VAL A 150 -32.65 -15.17 -40.24
CA VAL A 150 -33.15 -14.48 -41.41
C VAL A 150 -32.19 -13.32 -41.67
N TYR A 151 -31.58 -13.29 -42.85
CA TYR A 151 -30.86 -12.12 -43.33
C TYR A 151 -31.63 -11.56 -44.55
N THR A 152 -31.70 -10.25 -44.63
CA THR A 152 -32.32 -9.52 -45.75
C THR A 152 -31.20 -8.96 -46.61
N ASP A 153 -31.04 -9.52 -47.81
CA ASP A 153 -30.23 -8.92 -48.87
C ASP A 153 -31.18 -8.29 -49.91
N ASN A 154 -30.63 -7.43 -50.77
CA ASN A 154 -31.41 -6.63 -51.74
C ASN A 154 -32.23 -7.47 -52.74
N ASP A 155 -31.99 -8.78 -52.85
CA ASP A 155 -32.68 -9.71 -53.76
C ASP A 155 -33.68 -10.66 -53.06
N GLY A 156 -34.03 -10.39 -51.80
CA GLY A 156 -35.09 -11.10 -51.07
C GLY A 156 -34.61 -11.90 -49.85
N VAL A 157 -35.56 -12.57 -49.18
CA VAL A 157 -35.35 -13.24 -47.88
C VAL A 157 -34.77 -14.65 -48.09
N ARG A 158 -33.54 -14.88 -47.63
CA ARG A 158 -32.89 -16.21 -47.63
C ARG A 158 -32.84 -16.79 -46.22
N THR A 159 -33.27 -18.04 -46.06
CA THR A 159 -33.20 -18.80 -44.80
C THR A 159 -32.14 -19.89 -44.91
N THR A 160 -31.00 -19.74 -44.22
CA THR A 160 -30.00 -20.81 -44.11
C THR A 160 -30.17 -21.55 -42.79
N ARG A 161 -30.12 -22.89 -42.83
CA ARG A 161 -30.24 -23.76 -41.65
C ARG A 161 -28.89 -23.91 -40.95
N GLU A 162 -28.19 -22.80 -40.71
CA GLU A 162 -26.93 -22.83 -39.98
C GLU A 162 -27.15 -22.69 -38.47
N LYS A 163 -26.61 -23.65 -37.72
CA LYS A 163 -26.63 -23.67 -36.26
C LYS A 163 -25.79 -22.51 -35.72
N THR A 164 -26.40 -21.35 -35.48
CA THR A 164 -25.76 -20.14 -34.90
C THR A 164 -25.00 -20.35 -33.59
N TRP A 165 -25.28 -21.44 -32.89
CA TRP A 165 -24.63 -21.77 -31.62
C TRP A 165 -23.29 -22.49 -31.81
N LYS A 166 -22.97 -23.02 -33.00
CA LYS A 166 -21.65 -23.56 -33.32
C LYS A 166 -20.67 -22.43 -33.59
N LYS A 167 -20.18 -21.82 -32.51
CA LYS A 167 -19.06 -20.87 -32.57
C LYS A 167 -17.74 -21.66 -32.59
N HIS A 168 -17.14 -21.82 -33.77
CA HIS A 168 -15.73 -22.20 -33.87
C HIS A 168 -14.86 -20.98 -33.45
N GLY A 169 -13.76 -21.20 -32.70
CA GLY A 169 -12.89 -20.11 -32.21
C GLY A 169 -13.27 -19.51 -30.85
N ASN A 170 -13.69 -20.33 -29.88
CA ASN A 170 -13.90 -19.91 -28.48
C ASN A 170 -12.65 -20.04 -27.59
N ARG A 171 -11.45 -20.16 -28.18
CA ARG A 171 -10.20 -20.19 -27.42
C ARG A 171 -10.01 -18.80 -26.78
N ASN A 172 -9.82 -18.77 -25.47
CA ASN A 172 -9.48 -17.60 -24.65
C ASN A 172 -10.55 -16.50 -24.44
N LYS A 173 -11.80 -16.67 -24.87
CA LYS A 173 -12.87 -15.65 -24.65
C LYS A 173 -13.24 -15.40 -23.18
N LYS A 174 -12.82 -16.27 -22.27
CA LYS A 174 -13.02 -16.14 -20.81
C LYS A 174 -11.71 -16.28 -20.06
N GLU A 175 -10.60 -15.89 -20.69
CA GLU A 175 -9.32 -15.86 -20.02
C GLU A 175 -9.32 -14.80 -18.92
N LYS A 176 -8.86 -15.20 -17.73
CA LYS A 176 -8.88 -14.31 -16.56
C LYS A 176 -7.87 -13.18 -16.80
N LEU A 177 -8.21 -11.94 -16.46
CA LEU A 177 -7.33 -10.77 -16.63
C LEU A 177 -5.94 -10.95 -16.00
N ARG A 178 -5.85 -11.63 -14.84
CA ARG A 178 -4.57 -11.97 -14.20
C ARG A 178 -3.65 -12.86 -15.05
N ARG A 179 -4.18 -13.57 -16.07
CA ARG A 179 -3.39 -14.40 -16.98
C ARG A 179 -2.88 -13.59 -18.17
N THR A 180 -3.71 -12.70 -18.72
CA THR A 180 -3.34 -11.83 -19.84
C THR A 180 -2.26 -10.83 -19.42
N TYR A 181 -2.41 -10.23 -18.23
CA TYR A 181 -1.49 -9.22 -17.70
C TYR A 181 -0.40 -9.79 -16.77
N LYS A 182 -0.22 -11.11 -16.72
CA LYS A 182 0.82 -11.76 -15.90
C LYS A 182 2.24 -11.22 -16.19
N HIS A 183 2.47 -10.73 -17.41
CA HIS A 183 3.76 -10.16 -17.82
C HIS A 183 4.04 -8.77 -17.22
N LEU A 184 3.03 -8.08 -16.70
CA LEU A 184 3.17 -6.79 -16.02
C LEU A 184 3.42 -6.94 -14.51
N ASP A 185 3.14 -8.12 -13.95
CA ASP A 185 3.46 -8.41 -12.55
C ASP A 185 4.98 -8.59 -12.42
N VAL A 186 5.65 -7.55 -11.89
CA VAL A 186 7.08 -7.57 -11.58
C VAL A 186 7.34 -8.62 -10.50
N LYS A 187 8.28 -9.53 -10.77
CA LYS A 187 8.63 -10.66 -9.89
C LYS A 187 9.51 -10.23 -8.71
#